data_AF-A0A842QRH5-F1
#
_entry.id   AF-A0A842QRH5-F1
#
_cell.length_a   1.000
_cell.length_b   1.000
_cell.length_c   1.000
_cell.angle_alpha   90.00
_cell.angle_beta   90.00
_cell.angle_gamma   90.00
#
_symmetry.space_group_name_H-M   'P 1'
#
loop_
_entity.id
_entity.type
_entity.pdbx_description
1 polymer ?
#
loop_
_entity_poly.entity_id
_entity_poly.type
_entity_poly.pdbx_seq_one_letter_code
_entity_poly.pdbx_strand_id
1 'polypeptide(L)'
;MDMSGEKRMVYFTISDAVRLGFEHIQRRLQRTIINVASISLANSFLTSLILTDLFYATYNEYQGGSIGVDTYQYWLVAVALIVSVVGITNAMLISVYERYREIGTMKCIGALDQHILMLFLVESVIQGAAGGVIGFIFGVIAAILSSGFTTGFDIILKIPATSLLAYLLGTSILSILLSVIASMYPAWRASKLPPVEALSYEL
;
A
#
# COMPACT_ATOMS: atom_id res chain seq x y z
N MET A 1 -10.98 52.56 12.30
CA MET A 1 -9.68 52.23 11.67
C MET A 1 -8.87 51.54 12.75
N ASP A 2 -8.57 50.24 12.69
CA ASP A 2 -8.22 49.46 11.52
C ASP A 2 -8.59 47.97 11.73
N MET A 3 -9.18 47.36 10.70
CA MET A 3 -9.61 45.96 10.64
C MET A 3 -8.57 45.21 9.80
N SER A 4 -7.48 44.75 10.42
CA SER A 4 -6.56 43.82 9.74
C SER A 4 -6.98 42.39 10.05
N GLY A 5 -7.79 41.84 9.15
CA GLY A 5 -8.09 40.42 9.09
C GLY A 5 -6.82 39.63 8.77
N GLU A 6 -6.17 39.12 9.81
CA GLU A 6 -5.10 38.14 9.69
C GLU A 6 -5.73 36.82 9.20
N LYS A 7 -5.88 36.68 7.89
CA LYS A 7 -6.10 35.38 7.24
C LYS A 7 -4.87 34.52 7.54
N ARG A 8 -4.88 33.81 8.67
CA ARG A 8 -3.96 32.70 8.94
C ARG A 8 -4.32 31.54 8.01
N MET A 9 -3.96 31.69 6.73
CA MET A 9 -3.82 30.54 5.84
C MET A 9 -2.58 29.79 6.31
N VAL A 10 -2.79 28.82 7.20
CA VAL A 10 -1.76 27.84 7.55
C VAL A 10 -1.52 27.02 6.29
N TYR A 11 -0.45 27.35 5.58
CA TYR A 11 0.07 26.51 4.51
C TYR A 11 0.46 25.18 5.15
N PHE A 12 -0.38 24.15 4.96
CA PHE A 12 0.02 22.78 5.27
C PHE A 12 1.12 22.40 4.28
N THR A 13 2.36 22.43 4.75
CA THR A 13 3.49 21.92 3.97
C THR A 13 3.35 20.40 3.87
N ILE A 14 3.73 19.80 2.74
CA ILE A 14 3.67 18.34 2.52
C ILE A 14 4.42 17.59 3.64
N SER A 15 5.49 18.17 4.18
CA SER A 15 6.24 17.63 5.33
C SER A 15 5.41 17.55 6.61
N ASP A 16 4.53 18.51 6.87
CA ASP A 16 3.67 18.52 8.07
C ASP A 16 2.55 17.49 7.94
N ALA A 17 2.01 17.31 6.73
CA ALA A 17 1.06 16.25 6.43
C ALA A 17 1.67 14.84 6.58
N VAL A 18 2.91 14.63 6.13
CA VAL A 18 3.65 13.37 6.31
C VAL A 18 3.95 13.09 7.78
N ARG A 19 4.38 14.11 8.54
CA ARG A 19 4.67 13.98 9.97
C ARG A 19 3.41 13.66 10.79
N LEU A 20 2.31 14.36 10.52
CA LEU A 20 1.01 14.09 11.14
C LEU A 20 0.46 12.71 10.76
N GLY A 21 0.66 12.24 9.53
CA GLY A 21 0.30 10.88 9.11
C GLY A 21 1.07 9.81 9.88
N PHE A 22 2.38 10.01 10.09
CA PHE A 22 3.22 9.12 10.88
C PHE A 22 2.78 9.02 12.35
N GLU A 23 2.43 10.16 12.97
CA GLU A 23 1.91 10.20 14.35
C GLU A 23 0.52 9.53 14.48
N HIS A 24 -0.32 9.57 13.44
CA HIS A 24 -1.61 8.88 13.42
C HIS A 24 -1.47 7.35 13.30
N ILE A 25 -0.51 6.86 12.51
CA ILE A 25 -0.22 5.42 12.38
C ILE A 25 0.17 4.82 13.74
N GLN A 26 0.97 5.52 14.54
CA GLN A 26 1.39 5.04 15.87
C GLN A 26 0.26 4.95 16.88
N ARG A 27 -0.76 5.82 16.81
CA ARG A 27 -1.93 5.75 17.71
C ARG A 27 -2.91 4.63 17.35
N ARG A 28 -2.81 4.04 16.15
CA ARG A 28 -3.70 2.99 15.63
C ARG A 28 -2.94 1.91 14.87
N LEU A 29 -1.92 1.35 15.51
CA LEU A 29 -1.07 0.29 14.93
C LEU A 29 -1.87 -0.93 14.46
N GLN A 30 -2.84 -1.39 15.25
CA GLN A 30 -3.56 -2.65 14.97
C GLN A 30 -4.27 -2.69 13.60
N ARG A 31 -4.78 -1.56 13.10
CA ARG A 31 -5.52 -1.50 11.83
C ARG A 31 -4.63 -1.21 10.64
N THR A 32 -3.65 -0.33 10.83
CA THR A 32 -2.62 -0.07 9.82
C THR A 32 -1.86 -1.36 9.50
N ILE A 33 -1.65 -2.21 10.50
CA ILE A 33 -1.05 -3.54 10.32
C ILE A 33 -1.87 -4.42 9.37
N ILE A 34 -3.21 -4.39 9.42
CA ILE A 34 -4.04 -5.21 8.52
C ILE A 34 -3.83 -4.77 7.07
N ASN A 35 -3.92 -3.46 6.78
CA ASN A 35 -3.69 -2.94 5.44
C ASN A 35 -2.27 -3.24 4.94
N VAL A 36 -1.26 -2.97 5.77
CA VAL A 36 0.14 -3.22 5.42
C VAL A 36 0.40 -4.72 5.21
N ALA A 37 -0.19 -5.59 6.03
CA ALA A 37 -0.07 -7.04 5.88
C ALA A 37 -0.70 -7.51 4.56
N SER A 38 -1.93 -7.09 4.25
CA SER A 38 -2.60 -7.41 2.98
C SER A 38 -1.81 -6.95 1.76
N ILE A 39 -1.25 -5.73 1.80
CA ILE A 39 -0.38 -5.20 0.73
C ILE A 39 0.91 -6.02 0.64
N SER A 40 1.56 -6.28 1.78
CA SER A 40 2.83 -7.00 1.81
C SER A 40 2.72 -8.44 1.31
N LEU A 41 1.63 -9.14 1.64
CA LEU A 41 1.41 -10.52 1.20
C LEU A 41 1.18 -10.56 -0.32
N ALA A 42 0.37 -9.66 -0.85
CA ALA A 42 0.13 -9.57 -2.28
C ALA A 42 1.41 -9.19 -3.05
N ASN A 43 2.17 -8.22 -2.53
CA ASN A 43 3.44 -7.81 -3.13
C ASN A 43 4.53 -8.90 -3.01
N SER A 44 4.56 -9.64 -1.90
CA SER A 44 5.45 -10.78 -1.69
C SER A 44 5.17 -11.88 -2.69
N PHE A 45 3.90 -12.23 -2.91
CA PHE A 45 3.53 -13.25 -3.88
C PHE A 45 3.89 -12.87 -5.32
N LEU A 46 3.61 -11.62 -5.71
CA LEU A 46 4.01 -11.08 -7.01
C LEU A 46 5.55 -11.06 -7.19
N THR A 47 6.27 -10.56 -6.18
CA THR A 47 7.75 -10.52 -6.21
C THR A 47 8.34 -11.92 -6.30
N SER A 48 7.77 -12.88 -5.56
CA SER A 48 8.22 -14.27 -5.57
C SER A 48 8.09 -14.90 -6.96
N LEU A 49 6.96 -14.68 -7.64
CA LEU A 49 6.72 -15.20 -8.98
C LEU A 49 7.67 -14.59 -10.02
N ILE A 50 7.85 -13.26 -10.00
CA ILE A 50 8.77 -12.57 -10.92
C ILE A 50 10.21 -13.06 -10.73
N LEU A 51 10.66 -13.22 -9.49
CA LEU A 51 12.01 -13.72 -9.21
C LEU A 51 12.16 -15.18 -9.61
N THR A 52 11.15 -16.01 -9.39
CA THR A 52 11.15 -17.41 -9.83
C THR A 52 11.27 -17.52 -11.35
N ASP A 53 10.53 -16.69 -12.09
CA ASP A 53 10.64 -16.62 -13.55
C ASP A 53 12.05 -16.20 -14.01
N LEU A 54 12.64 -15.21 -13.34
CA LEU A 54 14.02 -14.78 -13.59
C LEU A 54 15.05 -15.89 -13.28
N PHE A 55 14.89 -16.61 -12.18
CA PHE A 55 15.76 -17.72 -11.81
C PHE A 55 15.70 -18.84 -12.86
N TYR A 56 14.50 -19.17 -13.35
CA TYR A 56 14.32 -20.19 -14.38
C TYR A 56 14.88 -19.78 -15.74
N ALA A 57 14.70 -18.51 -16.15
CA ALA A 57 15.34 -17.97 -17.34
C ALA A 57 16.87 -18.11 -17.27
N THR A 58 17.46 -17.79 -16.10
CA THR A 58 18.90 -17.94 -15.85
C THR A 58 19.31 -19.42 -15.83
N TYR A 59 18.53 -20.31 -15.19
CA TYR A 59 18.81 -21.75 -15.17
C TYR A 59 18.87 -22.34 -16.59
N ASN A 60 17.90 -21.99 -17.43
CA ASN A 60 17.81 -22.48 -18.80
C ASN A 60 18.98 -22.00 -19.67
N GLU A 61 19.45 -20.77 -19.46
CA GLU A 61 20.62 -20.21 -20.17
C GLU A 61 21.92 -20.96 -19.83
N TYR A 62 22.12 -21.33 -18.55
CA TYR A 62 23.38 -21.95 -18.11
C TYR A 62 23.40 -23.48 -18.14
N GLN A 63 22.27 -24.15 -17.88
CA GLN A 63 22.20 -25.62 -17.81
C GLN A 63 21.40 -26.26 -18.96
N GLY A 64 20.80 -25.47 -19.86
CA GLY A 64 19.99 -25.99 -20.96
C GLY A 64 18.68 -26.63 -20.50
N GLY A 65 18.16 -26.23 -19.34
CA GLY A 65 16.86 -26.64 -18.84
C GLY A 65 15.69 -26.10 -19.67
N SER A 66 14.51 -26.69 -19.47
CA SER A 66 13.24 -26.18 -20.01
C SER A 66 12.21 -26.02 -18.88
N ILE A 67 12.65 -25.50 -17.74
CA ILE A 67 11.78 -25.21 -16.60
C ILE A 67 11.29 -23.76 -16.74
N GLY A 68 10.00 -23.53 -16.55
CA GLY A 68 9.41 -22.20 -16.66
C GLY A 68 8.21 -22.04 -15.73
N VAL A 69 7.79 -20.80 -15.52
CA VAL A 69 6.57 -20.49 -14.77
C VAL A 69 5.37 -20.72 -15.67
N ASP A 70 4.46 -21.58 -15.22
CA ASP A 70 3.25 -21.88 -15.97
C ASP A 70 2.26 -20.71 -15.98
N THR A 71 1.46 -20.60 -17.04
CA THR A 71 0.49 -19.50 -17.23
C THR A 71 -0.51 -19.37 -16.08
N TYR A 72 -0.93 -20.47 -15.45
CA TYR A 72 -1.89 -20.41 -14.34
C TYR A 72 -1.34 -19.68 -13.11
N GLN A 73 -0.01 -19.66 -12.91
CA GLN A 73 0.59 -18.99 -11.76
C GLN A 73 0.44 -17.46 -11.86
N TYR A 74 0.56 -16.91 -13.07
CA TYR A 74 0.27 -15.50 -13.34
C TYR A 74 -1.20 -15.15 -13.03
N TRP A 75 -2.14 -16.03 -13.37
CA TRP A 75 -3.55 -15.85 -13.02
C TRP A 75 -3.80 -15.86 -11.51
N LEU A 76 -3.12 -16.75 -10.76
CA LEU A 76 -3.23 -16.78 -9.30
C LEU A 76 -2.72 -15.48 -8.67
N VAL A 77 -1.62 -14.91 -9.16
CA VAL A 77 -1.12 -13.61 -8.70
C VAL A 77 -2.14 -12.50 -9.00
N ALA A 78 -2.72 -12.47 -10.20
CA ALA A 78 -3.74 -11.49 -10.55
C ALA A 78 -4.95 -11.54 -9.59
N VAL A 79 -5.44 -12.74 -9.28
CA VAL A 79 -6.52 -12.94 -8.31
C VAL A 79 -6.10 -12.48 -6.91
N ALA A 80 -4.89 -12.82 -6.46
CA ALA A 80 -4.38 -12.41 -5.15
C ALA A 80 -4.30 -10.88 -4.99
N LEU A 81 -3.89 -10.16 -6.05
CA LEU A 81 -3.86 -8.70 -6.06
C LEU A 81 -5.28 -8.12 -5.93
N ILE A 82 -6.26 -8.68 -6.67
CA ILE A 82 -7.66 -8.25 -6.59
C ILE A 82 -8.21 -8.45 -5.17
N VAL A 83 -7.99 -9.64 -4.58
CA VAL A 83 -8.43 -9.95 -3.23
C VAL A 83 -7.82 -8.98 -2.21
N SER A 84 -6.53 -8.63 -2.37
CA SER A 84 -5.86 -7.64 -1.54
C SER A 84 -6.50 -6.26 -1.65
N VAL A 85 -6.78 -5.78 -2.86
CA VAL A 85 -7.46 -4.49 -3.10
C VAL A 85 -8.82 -4.45 -2.41
N VAL A 86 -9.62 -5.51 -2.52
CA VAL A 86 -10.93 -5.59 -1.86
C VAL A 86 -10.79 -5.59 -0.34
N GLY A 87 -9.81 -6.34 0.20
CA GLY A 87 -9.52 -6.38 1.63
C GLY A 87 -9.14 -5.01 2.20
N ILE A 88 -8.24 -4.30 1.52
CA ILE A 88 -7.81 -2.94 1.89
C ILE A 88 -9.00 -1.98 1.84
N THR A 89 -9.80 -2.04 0.76
CA THR A 89 -10.98 -1.18 0.59
C THR A 89 -11.95 -1.36 1.75
N ASN A 90 -12.24 -2.60 2.12
CA ASN A 90 -13.18 -2.90 3.22
C ASN A 90 -12.63 -2.46 4.58
N ALA A 91 -11.37 -2.77 4.87
CA ALA A 91 -10.71 -2.33 6.11
C ALA A 91 -10.70 -0.80 6.23
N MET A 92 -10.47 -0.10 5.12
CA MET A 92 -10.48 1.35 5.06
C MET A 92 -11.89 1.94 5.24
N LEU A 93 -12.92 1.32 4.65
CA LEU A 93 -14.32 1.71 4.92
C LEU A 93 -14.65 1.61 6.41
N ILE A 94 -14.29 0.51 7.06
CA ILE A 94 -14.51 0.34 8.50
C ILE A 94 -13.78 1.46 9.28
N SER A 95 -12.54 1.78 8.91
CA SER A 95 -11.77 2.88 9.51
C SER A 95 -12.48 4.24 9.40
N VAL A 96 -13.12 4.50 8.26
CA VAL A 96 -13.91 5.73 8.03
C VAL A 96 -15.12 5.78 8.95
N TYR A 97 -15.86 4.68 9.10
CA TYR A 97 -17.05 4.62 9.96
C TYR A 97 -16.72 4.83 11.44
N GLU A 98 -15.60 4.31 11.92
CA GLU A 98 -15.20 4.52 13.32
C GLU A 98 -14.72 5.93 13.62
N ARG A 99 -14.25 6.64 12.59
CA ARG A 99 -13.76 8.02 12.69
C ARG A 99 -14.80 9.03 12.24
N TYR A 100 -16.05 8.60 12.09
CA TYR A 100 -17.13 9.41 11.55
C TYR A 100 -17.31 10.72 12.33
N ARG A 101 -17.28 10.66 13.68
CA ARG A 101 -17.36 11.85 14.54
C ARG A 101 -16.14 12.76 14.45
N GLU A 102 -14.93 12.19 14.43
CA GLU A 102 -13.69 12.97 14.27
C GLU A 102 -13.68 13.74 12.93
N ILE A 103 -14.13 13.09 11.85
CA ILE A 103 -14.23 13.70 10.52
C ILE A 103 -15.32 14.79 10.51
N GLY A 104 -16.46 14.52 11.16
CA GLY A 104 -17.54 15.49 11.33
C GLY A 104 -17.10 16.74 12.09
N THR A 105 -16.38 16.60 13.19
CA THR A 105 -15.88 17.74 13.97
C THR A 105 -14.84 18.55 13.17
N MET A 106 -13.94 17.89 12.45
CA MET A 106 -13.00 18.57 11.54
C MET A 106 -13.73 19.40 10.48
N LYS A 107 -14.80 18.87 9.88
CA LYS A 107 -15.62 19.62 8.90
C LYS A 107 -16.36 20.80 9.52
N CYS A 108 -16.90 20.65 10.73
CA CYS A 108 -17.60 21.74 11.44
C CYS A 108 -16.67 22.92 11.75
N ILE A 109 -15.37 22.68 11.95
CA ILE A 109 -14.36 23.72 12.19
C ILE A 109 -13.85 24.33 10.87
N GLY A 110 -14.33 23.85 9.72
CA GLY A 110 -14.05 24.41 8.40
C GLY A 110 -13.04 23.62 7.55
N ALA A 111 -12.76 22.35 7.87
CA ALA A 111 -11.95 21.51 6.98
C ALA A 111 -12.69 21.24 5.66
N LEU A 112 -12.02 21.49 4.53
CA LEU A 112 -12.56 21.16 3.20
C LEU A 112 -12.52 19.65 2.95
N ASP A 113 -13.43 19.16 2.10
CA ASP A 113 -13.47 17.77 1.65
C ASP A 113 -12.11 17.31 1.08
N GLN A 114 -11.38 18.22 0.42
CA GLN A 114 -10.05 17.96 -0.13
C GLN A 114 -9.00 17.65 0.95
N HIS A 115 -9.09 18.26 2.13
CA HIS A 115 -8.16 17.99 3.23
C HIS A 115 -8.34 16.56 3.76
N ILE A 116 -9.59 16.11 3.89
CA ILE A 116 -9.91 14.75 4.33
C ILE A 116 -9.45 13.74 3.28
N LEU A 117 -9.71 14.01 2.01
CA LEU A 117 -9.26 13.16 0.92
C LEU A 117 -7.72 13.06 0.89
N MET A 118 -7.01 14.18 1.01
CA MET A 118 -5.55 14.21 1.04
C MET A 118 -4.97 13.45 2.24
N LEU A 119 -5.59 13.55 3.42
CA LEU A 119 -5.19 12.81 4.61
C LEU A 119 -5.18 11.30 4.35
N PHE A 120 -6.27 10.76 3.80
CA PHE A 120 -6.39 9.33 3.51
C PHE A 120 -5.47 8.88 2.36
N LEU A 121 -5.26 9.71 1.34
CA LEU A 121 -4.31 9.41 0.27
C LEU A 121 -2.88 9.33 0.79
N VAL A 122 -2.44 10.28 1.63
CA VAL A 122 -1.11 10.25 2.24
C VAL A 122 -0.95 9.02 3.13
N GLU A 123 -1.96 8.68 3.93
CA GLU A 123 -1.96 7.47 4.75
C GLU A 123 -1.77 6.21 3.89
N SER A 124 -2.47 6.13 2.76
CA SER A 124 -2.39 4.99 1.85
C SER A 124 -1.05 4.91 1.13
N VAL A 125 -0.45 6.03 0.75
CA VAL A 125 0.92 6.05 0.19
C VAL A 125 1.93 5.50 1.20
N ILE A 126 1.83 5.90 2.47
CA ILE A 126 2.73 5.40 3.53
C ILE A 126 2.52 3.89 3.73
N GLN A 127 1.27 3.43 3.77
CA GLN A 127 0.93 2.01 3.90
C GLN A 127 1.42 1.19 2.70
N GLY A 128 1.25 1.71 1.48
CA GLY A 128 1.75 1.13 0.25
C GLY A 128 3.27 1.03 0.23
N ALA A 129 3.98 2.09 0.61
CA ALA A 129 5.44 2.07 0.67
C ALA A 129 5.96 1.08 1.71
N ALA A 130 5.39 1.07 2.91
CA ALA A 130 5.74 0.12 3.97
C ALA A 130 5.45 -1.33 3.56
N GLY A 131 4.25 -1.59 3.05
CA GLY A 131 3.85 -2.92 2.56
C GLY A 131 4.67 -3.38 1.35
N GLY A 132 5.06 -2.46 0.47
CA GLY A 132 5.93 -2.71 -0.67
C GLY A 132 7.31 -3.22 -0.25
N VAL A 133 7.99 -2.48 0.62
CA VAL A 133 9.32 -2.87 1.13
C VAL A 133 9.26 -4.18 1.89
N ILE A 134 8.31 -4.31 2.82
CA ILE A 134 8.14 -5.54 3.62
C ILE A 134 7.82 -6.72 2.71
N GLY A 135 6.87 -6.54 1.78
CA GLY A 135 6.46 -7.56 0.83
C GLY A 135 7.60 -8.00 -0.08
N PHE A 136 8.45 -7.07 -0.54
CA PHE A 136 9.60 -7.42 -1.36
C PHE A 136 10.59 -8.32 -0.60
N ILE A 137 10.91 -7.97 0.65
CA ILE A 137 11.81 -8.78 1.50
C ILE A 137 11.26 -10.20 1.64
N PHE A 138 9.98 -10.35 1.98
CA PHE A 138 9.36 -11.67 2.10
C PHE A 138 9.27 -12.40 0.75
N GLY A 139 9.03 -11.69 -0.35
CA GLY A 139 8.94 -12.26 -1.68
C GLY A 139 10.28 -12.80 -2.19
N VAL A 140 11.37 -12.08 -1.93
CA VAL A 140 12.74 -12.55 -2.20
C VAL A 140 13.05 -13.81 -1.40
N ILE A 141 12.75 -13.81 -0.10
CA ILE A 141 12.97 -15.00 0.75
C ILE A 141 12.17 -16.19 0.23
N ALA A 142 10.90 -15.98 -0.13
CA ALA A 142 10.04 -17.01 -0.68
C ALA A 142 10.58 -17.56 -2.02
N ALA A 143 11.06 -16.69 -2.91
CA ALA A 143 11.62 -17.08 -4.20
C ALA A 143 12.93 -17.87 -4.07
N ILE A 144 13.79 -17.47 -3.13
CA ILE A 144 15.05 -18.16 -2.83
C ILE A 144 14.76 -19.54 -2.26
N LEU A 145 13.80 -19.64 -1.34
CA LEU A 145 13.39 -20.93 -0.77
C LEU A 145 12.79 -21.83 -1.86
N SER A 146 11.82 -21.35 -2.65
CA SER A 146 11.18 -22.16 -3.69
C SER A 146 12.18 -22.62 -4.75
N SER A 147 12.95 -21.69 -5.31
CA SER A 147 13.85 -21.95 -6.44
C SER A 147 15.14 -22.65 -6.01
N GLY A 148 15.60 -22.40 -4.78
CA GLY A 148 16.79 -23.03 -4.21
C GLY A 148 16.65 -24.56 -4.09
N PHE A 149 15.45 -25.05 -3.74
CA PHE A 149 15.17 -26.49 -3.71
C PHE A 149 15.08 -27.13 -5.11
N THR A 150 14.73 -26.36 -6.14
CA THR A 150 14.50 -26.90 -7.51
C THR A 150 15.74 -26.80 -8.39
N THR A 151 16.43 -25.64 -8.38
CA THR A 151 17.50 -25.29 -9.32
C THR A 151 18.88 -25.17 -8.70
N GLY A 152 18.96 -25.17 -7.36
CA GLY A 152 20.20 -25.00 -6.60
C GLY A 152 20.58 -23.53 -6.35
N PHE A 153 21.22 -23.27 -5.21
CA PHE A 153 21.53 -21.90 -4.74
C PHE A 153 22.60 -21.17 -5.59
N ASP A 154 23.39 -21.87 -6.40
CA ASP A 154 24.47 -21.28 -7.21
C ASP A 154 23.99 -20.30 -8.28
N ILE A 155 22.76 -20.47 -8.76
CA ILE A 155 22.17 -19.63 -9.82
C ILE A 155 21.66 -18.31 -9.23
N ILE A 156 21.27 -18.32 -7.96
CA ILE A 156 20.79 -17.14 -7.24
C ILE A 156 21.90 -16.10 -7.12
N LEU A 157 23.15 -16.55 -6.89
CA LEU A 157 24.32 -15.67 -6.79
C LEU A 157 24.76 -15.05 -8.12
N LYS A 158 24.27 -15.57 -9.26
CA LYS A 158 24.61 -15.05 -10.59
C LYS A 158 23.72 -13.87 -11.02
N ILE A 159 22.67 -13.57 -10.27
CA ILE A 159 21.78 -12.45 -10.63
C ILE A 159 22.42 -11.12 -10.24
N PRO A 160 22.51 -10.16 -11.19
CA PRO A 160 23.09 -8.86 -10.90
C PRO A 160 22.21 -8.08 -9.93
N ALA A 161 22.84 -7.45 -8.94
CA ALA A 161 22.17 -6.64 -7.92
C ALA A 161 21.37 -5.46 -8.53
N THR A 162 21.77 -4.98 -9.70
CA THR A 162 21.05 -3.94 -10.46
C THR A 162 19.65 -4.40 -10.88
N SER A 163 19.48 -5.66 -11.26
CA SER A 163 18.17 -6.21 -11.63
C SER A 163 17.28 -6.31 -10.39
N LEU A 164 17.80 -6.80 -9.27
CA LEU A 164 17.06 -6.86 -8.00
C LEU A 164 16.57 -5.48 -7.55
N LEU A 165 17.41 -4.45 -7.70
CA LEU A 165 17.02 -3.08 -7.37
C LEU A 165 15.92 -2.55 -8.30
N ALA A 166 15.99 -2.85 -9.60
CA ALA A 166 14.95 -2.49 -10.56
C ALA A 166 13.60 -3.15 -10.22
N TYR A 167 13.61 -4.44 -9.85
CA TYR A 167 12.42 -5.14 -9.41
C TYR A 167 11.87 -4.61 -8.08
N LEU A 168 12.74 -4.31 -7.11
CA LEU A 168 12.33 -3.67 -5.85
C LEU A 168 11.56 -2.37 -6.12
N LEU A 169 12.11 -1.50 -6.96
CA LEU A 169 11.47 -0.23 -7.32
C LEU A 169 10.14 -0.48 -8.06
N GLY A 170 10.13 -1.40 -9.03
CA GLY A 170 8.94 -1.73 -9.81
C GLY A 170 7.79 -2.27 -8.93
N THR A 171 8.07 -3.26 -8.09
CA THR A 171 7.03 -3.87 -7.23
C THR A 171 6.62 -2.93 -6.10
N SER A 172 7.54 -2.13 -5.55
CA SER A 172 7.20 -1.09 -4.56
C SER A 172 6.29 -0.02 -5.15
N ILE A 173 6.57 0.48 -6.36
CA ILE A 173 5.70 1.44 -7.05
C ILE A 173 4.32 0.83 -7.30
N LEU A 174 4.26 -0.41 -7.77
CA LEU A 174 3.00 -1.12 -7.95
C LEU A 174 2.20 -1.25 -6.65
N SER A 175 2.86 -1.56 -5.53
CA SER A 175 2.20 -1.67 -4.23
C SER A 175 1.60 -0.34 -3.74
N ILE A 176 2.29 0.78 -3.98
CA ILE A 176 1.78 2.13 -3.70
C ILE A 176 0.56 2.42 -4.57
N LEU A 177 0.65 2.15 -5.87
CA LEU A 177 -0.46 2.35 -6.79
C LEU A 177 -1.69 1.53 -6.40
N LEU A 178 -1.51 0.25 -6.05
CA LEU A 178 -2.60 -0.61 -5.60
C LEU A 178 -3.25 -0.10 -4.31
N SER A 179 -2.44 0.35 -3.34
CA SER A 179 -2.95 0.92 -2.09
C SER A 179 -3.73 2.22 -2.32
N VAL A 180 -3.24 3.10 -3.18
CA VAL A 180 -3.92 4.35 -3.55
C VAL A 180 -5.22 4.06 -4.28
N ILE A 181 -5.23 3.12 -5.23
CA ILE A 181 -6.44 2.74 -5.96
C ILE A 181 -7.49 2.15 -5.01
N ALA A 182 -7.07 1.25 -4.11
CA ALA A 182 -7.96 0.62 -3.13
C ALA A 182 -8.57 1.64 -2.14
N SER A 183 -7.80 2.65 -1.75
CA SER A 183 -8.22 3.68 -0.79
C SER A 183 -9.00 4.84 -1.42
N MET A 184 -8.98 4.99 -2.75
CA MET A 184 -9.61 6.13 -3.41
C MET A 184 -11.13 6.17 -3.21
N TYR A 185 -11.80 5.02 -3.33
CA TYR A 185 -13.24 4.91 -3.07
C TYR A 185 -13.62 5.29 -1.62
N PRO A 186 -13.03 4.67 -0.57
CA PRO A 186 -13.35 5.03 0.81
C PRO A 186 -12.92 6.45 1.17
N ALA A 187 -11.80 6.96 0.65
CA ALA A 187 -11.37 8.34 0.88
C ALA A 187 -12.39 9.35 0.33
N TRP A 188 -12.92 9.10 -0.87
CA TRP A 188 -13.98 9.94 -1.45
C TRP A 188 -15.30 9.83 -0.68
N ARG A 189 -15.65 8.62 -0.22
CA ARG A 189 -16.81 8.40 0.65
C ARG A 189 -16.67 9.20 1.95
N ALA A 190 -15.50 9.15 2.58
CA ALA A 190 -15.19 9.87 3.82
C ALA A 190 -15.21 11.39 3.63
N SER A 191 -14.65 11.88 2.52
CA SER A 191 -14.62 13.30 2.21
C SER A 191 -16.01 13.87 1.95
N LYS A 192 -17.02 13.06 1.63
CA LYS A 192 -18.40 13.52 1.36
C LYS A 192 -19.36 13.35 2.54
N LEU A 193 -18.88 12.93 3.70
CA LEU A 193 -19.74 12.75 4.87
C LEU A 193 -20.34 14.09 5.33
N PRO A 194 -21.67 14.18 5.52
CA PRO A 194 -22.32 15.41 5.97
C PRO A 194 -22.08 15.64 7.48
N PRO A 195 -21.79 16.88 7.92
CA PRO A 195 -21.45 17.17 9.32
C PRO A 195 -22.62 16.92 10.29
N VAL A 196 -23.85 17.09 9.81
CA VAL A 196 -25.08 16.94 10.62
C VAL A 196 -25.29 15.50 11.07
N GLU A 197 -25.10 14.52 10.17
CA GLU A 197 -25.19 13.09 10.52
C GLU A 197 -24.11 12.66 11.53
N ALA A 198 -22.97 13.34 11.56
CA ALA A 198 -21.86 13.02 12.47
C ALA A 198 -22.12 13.41 13.93
N LEU A 199 -23.05 14.33 14.17
CA LEU A 199 -23.45 14.76 15.51
C LEU A 199 -24.70 14.02 16.00
N SER A 200 -25.58 13.55 15.11
CA SER A 200 -26.84 12.88 15.45
C SER A 200 -26.72 11.36 15.69
N TYR A 201 -25.55 10.74 15.49
CA TYR A 201 -25.35 9.30 15.75
C TYR A 201 -25.44 8.90 17.25
N GLU A 202 -25.72 9.83 18.16
CA GLU A 202 -25.87 9.59 19.61
C GLU A 202 -27.23 10.01 20.21
N LEU A 203 -28.18 10.49 19.41
CA LEU A 203 -29.53 10.83 19.89
C LEU A 203 -30.54 9.72 19.56
#